data_AF-A0AAV4JWY2-F1
#
_entry.id   AF-A0AAV4JWY2-F1
#
_cell.length_a   1.000
_cell.length_b   1.000
_cell.length_c   1.000
_cell.angle_alpha   90.00
_cell.angle_beta   90.00
_cell.angle_gamma   90.00
#
_symmetry.space_group_name_H-M   'P 1'
#
loop_
_entity.id
_entity.type
_entity.pdbx_description
1 polymer ?
#
loop_
_entity_poly.entity_id
_entity_poly.type
_entity_poly.pdbx_seq_one_letter_code
_entity_poly.pdbx_strand_id
1 'polypeptide(L)'
;MLKGCPITNLLGERAFGDLDFDFQKRRHTSLHHRSSVHMFRKNHLAEWTTQQENYSSLMLLARKMGPVLRKKHKENEEKVLKTLRERQVQNELEKKEKELKAVEDICKLPLHKKMKRGANNENFSEDSDERTEEESDEEANTAANFIFQFSQQGQWVAVYFDNTFYVGQVITVHSPVKAHVKFLTVCAARTSCYRWPLFEDIAETESKFVFRWDFDVVPAAGGRLWDVPDNGSIKKAYQRLKSSI
;
A
#
# COMPACT_ATOMS: atom_id res chain seq x y z
N MET A 1 -14.67 7.95 46.55
CA MET A 1 -14.09 8.33 45.24
C MET A 1 -13.29 7.15 44.72
N LEU A 2 -13.78 6.47 43.69
CA LEU A 2 -13.09 5.33 43.05
C LEU A 2 -11.85 5.85 42.32
N LYS A 3 -10.70 5.83 43.00
CA LYS A 3 -9.40 5.97 42.36
C LYS A 3 -9.11 4.66 41.61
N GLY A 4 -9.14 4.70 40.28
CA GLY A 4 -8.40 3.71 39.48
C GLY A 4 -9.16 2.87 38.45
N CYS A 5 -10.43 3.14 38.13
CA CYS A 5 -11.04 2.49 36.97
C CYS A 5 -10.76 3.31 35.69
N PRO A 6 -10.08 2.75 34.68
CA PRO A 6 -9.94 3.41 33.38
C PRO A 6 -11.31 3.53 32.70
N ILE A 7 -11.57 4.69 32.12
CA ILE A 7 -12.86 5.07 31.50
C ILE A 7 -13.16 4.21 30.25
N THR A 8 -12.16 3.55 29.67
CA THR A 8 -12.31 2.77 28.44
C THR A 8 -11.66 1.40 28.55
N ASN A 9 -12.38 0.38 28.07
CA ASN A 9 -11.94 -1.03 28.01
C ASN A 9 -11.01 -1.31 26.81
N LEU A 10 -10.56 -0.28 26.10
CA LEU A 10 -9.73 -0.43 24.91
C LEU A 10 -8.26 -0.46 25.32
N LEU A 11 -7.62 -1.63 25.14
CA LEU A 11 -6.18 -1.85 25.35
C LEU A 11 -5.31 -0.80 24.64
N GLY A 12 -5.77 -0.27 23.50
CA GLY A 12 -5.08 0.76 22.71
C GLY A 12 -4.95 2.10 23.44
N GLU A 13 -6.02 2.62 24.04
CA GLU A 13 -5.96 3.90 24.78
C GLU A 13 -5.16 3.75 26.09
N ARG A 14 -5.16 2.56 26.69
CA ARG A 14 -4.34 2.29 27.88
C ARG A 14 -2.84 2.25 27.57
N ALA A 15 -2.45 1.80 26.38
CA ALA A 15 -1.05 1.70 25.96
C ALA A 15 -0.54 2.97 25.26
N PHE A 16 -1.41 3.67 24.52
CA PHE A 16 -1.08 4.77 23.62
C PHE A 16 -1.84 6.07 23.88
N GLY A 17 -2.79 6.12 24.81
CA GLY A 17 -3.59 7.33 25.06
C GLY A 17 -2.76 8.55 25.45
N ASP A 18 -1.67 8.35 26.20
CA ASP A 18 -0.70 9.40 26.51
C ASP A 18 0.04 9.91 25.25
N LEU A 19 0.36 9.00 24.33
CA LEU A 19 1.00 9.30 23.06
C LEU A 19 0.03 10.04 22.14
N ASP A 20 -1.22 9.57 22.03
CA ASP A 20 -2.27 10.18 21.22
C ASP A 20 -2.63 11.59 21.71
N PHE A 21 -2.72 11.79 23.02
CA PHE A 21 -2.88 13.12 23.61
C PHE A 21 -1.68 14.02 23.31
N ASP A 22 -0.46 13.50 23.42
CA ASP A 22 0.74 14.26 23.08
C ASP A 22 0.77 14.61 21.59
N PHE A 23 0.34 13.71 20.70
CA PHE A 23 0.18 13.98 19.26
C PHE A 23 -0.77 15.14 19.00
N GLN A 24 -1.91 15.16 19.68
CA GLN A 24 -2.89 16.24 19.56
C GLN A 24 -2.34 17.58 20.08
N LYS A 25 -1.65 17.57 21.22
CA LYS A 25 -1.15 18.79 21.89
C LYS A 25 0.10 19.38 21.25
N ARG A 26 0.97 18.54 20.68
CA ARG A 26 2.31 18.93 20.18
C ARG A 26 2.54 18.46 18.76
N ARG A 27 1.61 18.72 17.83
CA ARG A 27 1.58 18.14 16.47
C ARG A 27 2.92 18.15 15.71
N HIS A 28 3.74 19.18 15.88
CA HIS A 28 5.01 19.35 15.15
C HIS A 28 6.24 18.73 15.84
N THR A 29 6.08 18.02 16.96
CA THR A 29 7.22 17.38 17.64
C THR A 29 7.57 16.02 17.05
N SER A 30 8.87 15.75 16.90
CA SER A 30 9.36 14.50 16.34
C SER A 30 9.03 13.31 17.25
N LEU A 31 8.79 12.15 16.65
CA LEU A 31 8.54 10.89 17.37
C LEU A 31 9.61 10.58 18.41
N HIS A 32 10.89 10.83 18.09
CA HIS A 32 12.01 10.63 19.01
C HIS A 32 11.93 11.53 20.25
N HIS A 33 11.50 12.78 20.10
CA HIS A 33 11.32 13.66 21.24
C HIS A 33 10.19 13.15 22.14
N ARG A 34 9.07 12.74 21.55
CA ARG A 34 7.92 12.19 22.29
C ARG A 34 8.31 10.95 23.07
N SER A 35 8.94 9.98 22.42
CA SER A 35 9.37 8.74 23.07
C SER A 35 10.33 9.01 24.22
N SER A 36 11.28 9.95 24.06
CA SER A 36 12.19 10.33 25.14
C SER A 36 11.47 10.93 26.35
N VAL A 37 10.45 11.76 26.14
CA VAL A 37 9.64 12.37 27.21
C VAL A 37 8.77 11.32 27.90
N HIS A 38 8.15 10.41 27.15
CA HIS A 38 7.35 9.34 27.72
C HIS A 38 8.20 8.38 28.55
N MET A 39 9.38 8.00 28.05
CA MET A 39 10.33 7.17 28.80
C MET A 39 10.81 7.89 30.07
N PHE A 40 11.10 9.18 29.98
CA PHE A 40 11.48 10.00 31.13
C PHE A 40 10.41 10.04 32.22
N ARG A 41 9.13 10.13 31.83
CA ARG A 41 7.98 10.14 32.75
C ARG A 41 7.68 8.74 33.31
N LYS A 42 7.55 7.73 32.46
CA LYS A 42 7.19 6.36 32.86
C LYS A 42 8.23 5.74 33.79
N ASN A 43 9.51 6.04 33.59
CA ASN A 43 10.58 5.48 34.41
C ASN A 43 10.85 6.31 35.68
N HIS A 44 9.98 7.28 36.02
CA HIS A 44 10.14 8.15 37.19
C HIS A 44 11.53 8.83 37.27
N LEU A 45 12.17 9.06 36.11
CA LEU A 45 13.54 9.58 36.07
C LEU A 45 13.62 11.00 36.63
N ALA A 46 12.55 11.79 36.49
CA ALA A 46 12.45 13.11 37.11
C ALA A 46 12.56 13.03 38.63
N GLU A 47 11.76 12.17 39.26
CA GLU A 47 11.74 11.98 40.71
C GLU A 47 13.08 11.44 41.20
N TRP A 48 13.63 10.45 40.49
CA TRP A 48 14.95 9.89 40.78
C TRP A 48 16.06 10.95 40.74
N THR A 49 16.05 11.84 39.73
CA THR A 49 17.07 12.91 39.65
C THR A 49 16.96 13.89 40.81
N THR A 50 15.74 14.21 41.28
CA THR A 50 15.53 15.14 42.40
C THR A 50 15.96 14.57 43.76
N GLN A 51 16.02 13.24 43.88
CA GLN A 51 16.45 12.55 45.11
C GLN A 51 17.98 12.45 45.25
N GLN A 52 18.75 12.86 44.23
CA GLN A 52 20.20 12.85 44.29
C GLN A 52 20.72 13.97 45.20
N GLU A 53 21.60 13.64 46.15
CA GLU A 53 22.22 14.59 47.10
C GLU A 53 22.90 15.77 46.38
N ASN A 54 23.41 15.53 45.17
CA ASN A 54 24.15 16.50 44.36
C ASN A 54 23.35 17.04 43.15
N TYR A 55 22.01 17.02 43.20
CA TYR A 55 21.14 17.41 42.08
C TYR A 55 21.51 18.75 41.44
N SER A 56 21.77 19.79 42.24
CA SER A 56 22.09 21.14 41.74
C SER A 56 23.37 21.15 40.90
N SER A 57 24.41 20.46 41.36
CA SER A 57 25.70 20.36 40.66
C SER A 57 25.58 19.55 39.37
N LEU A 58 24.82 18.46 39.38
CA LEU A 58 24.56 17.61 38.21
C LEU A 58 23.76 18.37 37.15
N MET A 59 22.75 19.14 37.55
CA MET A 59 21.98 19.97 36.62
C MET A 59 22.81 21.09 36.00
N LEU A 60 23.72 21.71 36.76
CA LEU A 60 24.67 22.69 36.23
C LEU A 60 25.63 22.06 35.21
N LEU A 61 26.16 20.88 35.52
CA LEU A 61 27.03 20.14 34.61
C LEU A 61 26.28 19.75 33.34
N ALA A 62 25.05 19.23 33.46
CA ALA A 62 24.22 18.86 32.32
C ALA A 62 23.90 20.07 31.43
N ARG A 63 23.61 21.24 32.01
CA ARG A 63 23.41 22.50 31.26
C ARG A 63 24.66 22.93 30.51
N LYS A 64 25.85 22.78 31.11
CA LYS A 64 27.13 23.09 30.45
C LYS A 64 27.47 22.10 29.33
N MET A 65 27.23 20.80 29.55
CA MET A 65 27.59 19.75 28.60
C MET A 65 26.55 19.55 27.48
N GLY A 66 25.30 19.96 27.71
CA GLY A 66 24.22 19.82 26.72
C GLY A 66 24.54 20.42 25.35
N PRO A 67 25.01 21.68 25.26
CA PRO A 67 25.45 22.27 23.99
C PRO A 67 26.56 21.47 23.29
N VAL A 68 27.55 20.98 24.04
CA VAL A 68 28.66 20.17 23.51
C VAL A 68 28.14 18.87 22.92
N LEU A 69 27.24 18.18 23.63
CA LEU A 69 26.65 16.94 23.17
C LEU A 69 25.77 17.15 21.93
N ARG A 70 24.96 18.21 21.90
CA ARG A 70 24.15 18.59 20.73
C ARG A 70 25.02 18.86 19.50
N LYS A 71 26.16 19.54 19.68
CA LYS A 71 27.11 19.77 18.59
C LYS A 71 27.68 18.46 18.06
N LYS A 72 28.13 17.56 18.94
CA LYS A 72 28.62 16.22 18.56
C LYS A 72 27.56 15.40 17.82
N HIS A 73 26.32 15.42 18.29
CA HIS A 73 25.22 14.72 17.63
C HIS A 73 24.95 15.29 16.24
N LYS A 74 24.93 16.62 16.09
CA LYS A 74 24.76 17.27 14.80
C LYS A 74 25.88 16.89 13.81
N GLU A 75 27.12 16.89 14.26
CA GLU A 75 28.27 16.46 13.44
C GLU A 75 28.15 14.99 13.00
N ASN A 76 27.67 14.11 13.89
CA ASN A 76 27.43 12.71 13.55
C ASN A 76 26.26 12.55 12.57
N GLU A 77 25.17 13.28 12.76
CA GLU A 77 24.03 13.30 11.85
C GLU A 77 24.46 13.76 10.45
N GLU A 78 25.26 14.82 10.36
CA GLU A 78 25.81 15.30 9.08
C GLU A 78 26.69 14.25 8.40
N LYS A 79 27.52 13.52 9.15
CA LYS A 79 28.31 12.39 8.62
C LYS A 79 27.42 11.28 8.10
N VAL A 80 26.41 10.86 8.88
CA VAL A 80 25.47 9.80 8.46
C VAL A 80 24.71 10.23 7.20
N LEU A 81 24.21 11.47 7.16
CA LEU A 81 23.52 12.01 5.99
C LEU A 81 24.42 12.03 4.76
N LYS A 82 25.70 12.40 4.92
CA LYS A 82 26.67 12.36 3.82
C LYS A 82 26.85 10.94 3.29
N THR A 83 27.06 9.95 4.16
CA THR A 83 27.20 8.55 3.74
C THR A 83 25.94 8.00 3.06
N LEU A 84 24.75 8.41 3.50
CA LEU A 84 23.49 8.02 2.87
C LEU A 84 23.35 8.60 1.46
N ARG A 85 23.71 9.87 1.27
CA ARG A 85 23.69 10.51 -0.06
C ARG A 85 24.67 9.83 -1.01
N GLU A 86 25.89 9.55 -0.56
CA GLU A 86 26.90 8.85 -1.35
C GLU A 86 26.39 7.45 -1.79
N ARG A 87 25.77 6.70 -0.87
CA ARG A 87 25.14 5.41 -1.21
C ARG A 87 23.99 5.55 -2.20
N GLN A 88 23.15 6.57 -2.07
CA GLN A 88 22.05 6.81 -3.03
C GLN A 88 22.58 7.06 -4.44
N VAL A 89 23.60 7.92 -4.57
CA VAL A 89 24.23 8.20 -5.87
C VAL A 89 24.87 6.94 -6.46
N GLN A 90 25.54 6.15 -5.63
CA GLN A 90 26.16 4.91 -6.10
C GLN A 90 25.12 3.88 -6.58
N ASN A 91 24.01 3.73 -5.85
CA ASN A 91 22.90 2.87 -6.27
C ASN A 91 22.28 3.34 -7.60
N GLU A 92 22.14 4.65 -7.81
CA GLU A 92 21.64 5.20 -9.07
C GLU A 92 22.59 4.94 -10.25
N LEU A 93 23.91 5.07 -10.03
CA LEU A 93 24.91 4.76 -11.05
C LEU A 93 24.91 3.27 -11.39
N GLU A 94 24.88 2.39 -10.39
CA GLU A 94 24.80 0.94 -10.60
C GLU A 94 23.51 0.54 -11.32
N LYS A 95 22.38 1.20 -11.02
CA LYS A 95 21.12 0.98 -11.72
C LYS A 95 21.23 1.35 -13.20
N LYS A 96 21.80 2.52 -13.51
CA LYS A 96 22.02 2.97 -14.89
C LYS A 96 22.97 2.04 -15.66
N GLU A 97 24.03 1.55 -15.02
CA GLU A 97 24.97 0.61 -15.64
C GLU A 97 24.29 -0.73 -15.97
N LYS A 98 23.45 -1.24 -15.07
CA LYS A 98 22.66 -2.45 -15.31
C LYS A 98 21.65 -2.26 -16.46
N GLU A 99 21.02 -1.10 -16.55
CA GLU A 99 20.10 -0.75 -17.65
C GLU A 99 20.84 -0.71 -18.99
N LEU A 100 22.02 -0.07 -19.06
CA LEU A 100 22.84 -0.03 -20.29
C LEU A 100 23.28 -1.42 -20.73
N LYS A 101 23.75 -2.27 -19.80
CA LYS A 101 24.12 -3.66 -20.10
C LYS A 101 22.92 -4.47 -20.60
N ALA A 102 21.75 -4.32 -19.99
CA ALA A 102 20.54 -4.99 -20.45
C ALA A 102 20.13 -4.58 -21.88
N VAL A 103 20.27 -3.29 -22.23
CA VAL A 103 20.03 -2.82 -23.61
C VAL A 103 21.04 -3.39 -24.59
N GLU A 104 22.32 -3.43 -24.23
CA GLU A 104 23.36 -4.04 -25.07
C GLU A 104 23.11 -5.53 -25.31
N ASP A 105 22.69 -6.26 -24.27
CA ASP A 105 22.37 -7.69 -24.37
C ASP A 105 21.14 -7.93 -25.26
N ILE A 106 20.14 -7.04 -25.23
CA ILE A 106 18.99 -7.06 -26.14
C ILE A 106 19.43 -6.81 -27.59
N CYS A 107 20.35 -5.87 -27.83
CA CYS A 107 20.86 -5.57 -29.18
C CYS A 107 21.76 -6.67 -29.76
N LYS A 108 22.34 -7.55 -28.92
CA LYS A 108 23.20 -8.67 -29.36
C LYS A 108 22.41 -9.95 -29.68
N LEU A 109 21.09 -9.98 -29.46
CA LEU A 109 20.26 -11.12 -29.83
C LEU A 109 20.09 -11.21 -31.35
N PRO A 110 20.34 -12.39 -31.98
CA PRO A 110 20.16 -12.55 -33.41
C PRO A 110 18.69 -12.38 -33.79
N LEU A 111 18.41 -11.38 -34.63
CA LEU A 111 17.13 -11.13 -35.30
C LEU A 111 16.74 -12.33 -36.19
N HIS A 112 16.18 -13.37 -35.61
CA HIS A 112 15.54 -14.46 -36.36
C HIS A 112 14.14 -14.75 -35.83
N LYS A 113 13.17 -14.02 -36.37
CA LYS A 113 11.95 -14.57 -37.01
C LYS A 113 11.05 -13.42 -37.47
N LYS A 114 11.14 -13.12 -38.77
CA LYS A 114 10.05 -12.46 -39.50
C LYS A 114 8.83 -13.38 -39.40
N MET A 115 7.81 -12.98 -38.65
CA MET A 115 6.46 -13.53 -38.81
C MET A 115 5.59 -12.47 -39.48
N LYS A 116 5.17 -12.80 -40.71
CA LYS A 116 4.19 -12.11 -41.54
C LYS A 116 3.01 -11.62 -40.69
N ARG A 117 2.74 -10.33 -40.69
CA ARG A 117 1.39 -9.80 -40.42
C ARG A 117 0.81 -9.36 -41.76
N GLY A 118 -0.22 -10.08 -42.17
CA GLY A 118 -1.07 -9.73 -43.29
C GLY A 118 -1.84 -8.45 -42.99
N ALA A 119 -2.02 -7.67 -44.04
CA ALA A 119 -2.93 -6.55 -44.12
C ALA A 119 -4.39 -7.00 -43.97
N ASN A 120 -5.24 -6.07 -43.51
CA ASN A 120 -6.70 -5.94 -43.61
C ASN A 120 -7.19 -5.35 -42.28
N ASN A 121 -8.07 -4.36 -42.20
CA ASN A 121 -8.59 -3.35 -43.11
C ASN A 121 -9.21 -2.30 -42.15
N GLU A 122 -9.12 -1.02 -42.48
CA GLU A 122 -9.83 0.03 -41.76
C GLU A 122 -11.35 -0.20 -41.89
N ASN A 123 -12.11 0.08 -40.84
CA ASN A 123 -13.34 0.85 -41.01
C ASN A 123 -13.81 1.51 -39.72
N PHE A 124 -14.30 2.72 -39.97
CA PHE A 124 -14.60 3.85 -39.12
C PHE A 124 -16.13 4.00 -39.10
N SER A 125 -16.75 4.21 -37.94
CA SER A 125 -18.00 4.98 -37.82
C SER A 125 -18.33 5.27 -36.36
N GLU A 126 -18.29 6.56 -36.03
CA GLU A 126 -19.07 7.23 -34.98
C GLU A 126 -20.58 7.04 -35.25
N ASP A 127 -21.40 6.80 -34.21
CA ASP A 127 -22.41 7.78 -33.74
C ASP A 127 -23.23 7.28 -32.52
N SER A 128 -23.26 8.13 -31.49
CA SER A 128 -24.36 8.60 -30.61
C SER A 128 -25.44 7.68 -29.99
N ASP A 129 -25.45 7.71 -28.65
CA ASP A 129 -26.54 7.83 -27.64
C ASP A 129 -27.97 7.33 -27.93
N GLU A 130 -28.50 6.46 -27.05
CA GLU A 130 -29.74 6.74 -26.29
C GLU A 130 -29.94 5.80 -25.08
N ARG A 131 -30.34 6.39 -23.94
CA ARG A 131 -30.73 5.72 -22.69
C ARG A 131 -32.08 5.01 -22.85
N THR A 132 -32.22 3.81 -22.32
CA THR A 132 -33.50 3.33 -21.78
C THR A 132 -33.25 2.45 -20.57
N GLU A 133 -33.73 2.92 -19.42
CA GLU A 133 -33.85 2.14 -18.19
C GLU A 133 -35.03 1.20 -18.36
N GLU A 134 -34.83 -0.11 -18.26
CA GLU A 134 -35.90 -1.06 -17.93
C GLU A 134 -35.29 -2.34 -17.31
N GLU A 135 -35.66 -2.60 -16.06
CA GLU A 135 -35.38 -3.82 -15.32
C GLU A 135 -35.92 -5.03 -16.10
N SER A 136 -35.04 -5.97 -16.45
CA SER A 136 -35.45 -7.33 -16.77
C SER A 136 -34.38 -8.34 -16.35
N ASP A 137 -34.81 -9.26 -15.49
CA ASP A 137 -34.08 -10.44 -15.03
C ASP A 137 -33.89 -11.45 -16.17
N GLU A 138 -33.06 -11.18 -17.18
CA GLU A 138 -32.65 -12.18 -18.18
C GLU A 138 -31.23 -11.95 -18.70
N GLU A 139 -30.20 -12.31 -17.91
CA GLU A 139 -28.88 -12.63 -18.46
C GLU A 139 -28.39 -13.99 -17.91
N ALA A 140 -29.12 -15.02 -18.30
CA ALA A 140 -28.62 -16.38 -18.36
C ALA A 140 -28.05 -16.63 -19.78
N ASN A 141 -26.79 -17.08 -19.83
CA ASN A 141 -26.13 -17.71 -20.99
C ASN A 141 -25.55 -16.83 -22.12
N THR A 142 -24.63 -15.93 -21.76
CA THR A 142 -23.55 -15.51 -22.69
C THR A 142 -22.18 -15.91 -22.15
N ALA A 143 -22.01 -17.21 -21.84
CA ALA A 143 -20.72 -17.83 -21.55
C ALA A 143 -19.91 -18.06 -22.85
N ALA A 144 -19.73 -17.00 -23.64
CA ALA A 144 -18.98 -17.04 -24.90
C ALA A 144 -17.87 -15.99 -24.88
N ASN A 145 -16.66 -16.44 -24.52
CA ASN A 145 -15.37 -15.88 -24.95
C ASN A 145 -15.15 -14.35 -24.87
N PHE A 146 -15.62 -13.67 -23.83
CA PHE A 146 -15.11 -12.33 -23.53
C PHE A 146 -13.70 -12.44 -22.96
N ILE A 147 -12.71 -12.44 -23.85
CA ILE A 147 -11.31 -12.26 -23.47
C ILE A 147 -11.20 -10.83 -22.96
N PHE A 148 -11.13 -10.68 -21.65
CA PHE A 148 -10.88 -9.40 -21.02
C PHE A 148 -9.60 -8.76 -21.59
N GLN A 149 -9.60 -7.44 -21.73
CA GLN A 149 -8.44 -6.67 -22.15
C GLN A 149 -8.20 -5.52 -21.18
N PHE A 150 -6.97 -5.40 -20.69
CA PHE A 150 -6.57 -4.27 -19.85
C PHE A 150 -6.51 -3.01 -20.71
N SER A 151 -7.38 -2.04 -20.41
CA SER A 151 -7.46 -0.77 -21.15
C SER A 151 -7.07 0.44 -20.32
N GLN A 152 -7.36 0.43 -19.01
CA GLN A 152 -7.21 1.61 -18.15
C GLN A 152 -6.47 1.30 -16.86
N GLN A 153 -5.60 2.24 -16.46
CA GLN A 153 -5.00 2.25 -15.13
C GLN A 153 -6.06 2.65 -14.09
N GLY A 154 -6.04 2.00 -12.93
CA GLY A 154 -6.98 2.24 -11.84
C GLY A 154 -8.24 1.37 -11.90
N GLN A 155 -8.43 0.59 -12.97
CA GLN A 155 -9.54 -0.35 -13.11
C GLN A 155 -9.48 -1.44 -12.03
N TRP A 156 -10.64 -1.82 -11.50
CA TRP A 156 -10.79 -2.92 -10.56
C TRP A 156 -11.03 -4.23 -11.28
N VAL A 157 -10.33 -5.28 -10.84
CA VAL A 157 -10.41 -6.60 -11.45
C VAL A 157 -10.49 -7.68 -10.38
N ALA A 158 -11.24 -8.74 -10.67
CA ALA A 158 -11.28 -9.97 -9.90
C ALA A 158 -10.58 -11.08 -10.69
N VAL A 159 -9.56 -11.66 -10.06
CA VAL A 159 -8.63 -12.61 -10.68
C VAL A 159 -8.81 -13.97 -10.01
N TYR A 160 -8.83 -15.04 -10.81
CA TYR A 160 -8.84 -16.41 -10.33
C TYR A 160 -7.44 -17.00 -10.36
N PHE A 161 -6.95 -17.44 -9.20
CA PHE A 161 -5.62 -18.04 -9.04
C PHE A 161 -5.63 -19.06 -7.89
N ASP A 162 -4.96 -20.21 -8.04
CA ASP A 162 -4.87 -21.26 -7.02
C ASP A 162 -6.19 -21.63 -6.32
N ASN A 163 -7.24 -21.89 -7.10
CA ASN A 163 -8.58 -22.25 -6.59
C ASN A 163 -9.18 -21.22 -5.61
N THR A 164 -8.72 -19.97 -5.70
CA THR A 164 -9.18 -18.83 -4.90
C THR A 164 -9.34 -17.63 -5.83
N PHE A 165 -10.17 -16.66 -5.43
CA PHE A 165 -10.26 -15.40 -6.16
C PHE A 165 -9.69 -14.25 -5.33
N TYR A 166 -9.10 -13.30 -6.03
CA TYR A 166 -8.48 -12.12 -5.46
C TYR A 166 -9.03 -10.88 -6.16
N VAL A 167 -9.30 -9.84 -5.38
CA VAL A 167 -9.74 -8.53 -5.90
C VAL A 167 -8.54 -7.60 -5.89
N GLY A 168 -8.31 -6.87 -6.98
CA GLY A 168 -7.16 -5.98 -7.08
C GLY A 168 -7.40 -4.80 -8.02
N GLN A 169 -6.49 -3.83 -7.94
CA GLN A 169 -6.49 -2.63 -8.78
C GLN A 169 -5.34 -2.69 -9.79
N VAL A 170 -5.63 -2.38 -11.06
CA VAL A 170 -4.62 -2.28 -12.10
C VAL A 170 -3.75 -1.05 -11.87
N ILE A 171 -2.45 -1.23 -11.62
CA ILE A 171 -1.49 -0.12 -11.48
C ILE A 171 -0.87 0.23 -12.82
N THR A 172 -0.41 -0.76 -13.59
CA THR A 172 0.36 -0.51 -14.81
C THR A 172 -0.06 -1.50 -15.87
N VAL A 173 -0.50 -0.99 -17.02
CA VAL A 173 -0.85 -1.81 -18.18
C VAL A 173 0.38 -1.94 -19.06
N HIS A 174 0.93 -3.16 -19.19
CA HIS A 174 2.05 -3.44 -20.11
C HIS A 174 1.55 -3.75 -21.51
N SER A 175 0.43 -4.47 -21.60
CA SER A 175 -0.25 -4.80 -22.85
C SER A 175 -1.73 -5.09 -22.57
N PRO A 176 -2.60 -5.16 -23.59
CA PRO A 176 -4.00 -5.56 -23.42
C PRO A 176 -4.17 -6.92 -22.72
N VAL A 177 -3.15 -7.78 -22.77
CA VAL A 177 -3.17 -9.14 -22.21
C VAL A 177 -2.47 -9.21 -20.84
N LYS A 178 -1.63 -8.23 -20.48
CA LYS A 178 -0.77 -8.28 -19.28
C LYS A 178 -0.71 -6.95 -18.56
N ALA A 179 -0.97 -6.96 -17.26
CA ALA A 179 -0.86 -5.79 -16.41
C ALA A 179 -0.34 -6.14 -15.01
N HIS A 180 0.25 -5.16 -14.33
CA HIS A 180 0.54 -5.25 -12.90
C HIS A 180 -0.70 -4.88 -12.10
N VAL A 181 -1.14 -5.81 -11.26
CA VAL A 181 -2.32 -5.65 -10.41
C VAL A 181 -1.87 -5.69 -8.96
N LYS A 182 -2.36 -4.74 -8.16
CA LYS A 182 -2.18 -4.72 -6.71
C LYS A 182 -3.37 -5.36 -6.04
N PHE A 183 -3.13 -6.41 -5.29
CA PHE A 183 -4.20 -7.19 -4.68
C PHE A 183 -4.58 -6.66 -3.30
N LEU A 184 -5.86 -6.83 -2.99
CA LEU A 184 -6.42 -6.56 -1.68
C LEU A 184 -6.48 -7.86 -0.87
N THR A 185 -6.27 -7.73 0.44
CA THR A 185 -6.45 -8.83 1.38
C THR A 185 -7.82 -8.77 2.03
N VAL A 186 -8.52 -9.90 2.10
CA VAL A 186 -9.80 -10.01 2.82
C VAL A 186 -9.60 -9.73 4.31
N CYS A 187 -10.48 -8.94 4.91
CA CYS A 187 -10.46 -8.71 6.34
C CYS A 187 -11.06 -9.91 7.08
N ALA A 188 -10.35 -10.46 8.06
CA ALA A 188 -10.81 -11.62 8.84
C ALA A 188 -12.14 -11.36 9.58
N ALA A 189 -12.42 -10.10 9.95
CA ALA A 189 -13.61 -9.74 10.70
C ALA A 189 -14.87 -9.54 9.85
N ARG A 190 -14.74 -9.18 8.57
CA ARG A 190 -15.88 -8.89 7.67
C ARG A 190 -15.56 -9.36 6.26
N THR A 191 -16.32 -10.34 5.78
CA THR A 191 -16.08 -10.98 4.47
C THR A 191 -16.40 -10.11 3.24
N SER A 192 -17.04 -8.95 3.43
CA SER A 192 -17.26 -7.95 2.38
C SER A 192 -16.19 -6.87 2.33
N CYS A 193 -15.39 -6.75 3.39
CA CYS A 193 -14.40 -5.70 3.51
C CYS A 193 -13.00 -6.22 3.20
N TYR A 194 -12.25 -5.38 2.51
CA TYR A 194 -10.92 -5.62 2.03
C TYR A 194 -9.98 -4.54 2.59
N ARG A 195 -8.68 -4.84 2.63
CA ARG A 195 -7.64 -3.89 3.00
C ARG A 195 -6.43 -4.05 2.11
N TRP A 196 -5.65 -2.99 1.97
CA TRP A 196 -4.32 -3.13 1.39
C TRP A 196 -3.45 -4.03 2.29
N PRO A 197 -2.68 -4.96 1.71
CA PRO A 197 -1.72 -5.75 2.46
C PRO A 197 -0.63 -4.86 3.08
N LEU A 198 0.01 -5.34 4.15
CA LEU A 198 1.09 -4.62 4.83
C LEU A 198 2.36 -4.50 3.96
N PHE A 199 2.55 -5.46 3.05
CA PHE A 199 3.60 -5.46 2.04
C PHE A 199 2.97 -5.25 0.67
N GLU A 200 3.71 -4.67 -0.27
CA GLU A 200 3.22 -4.47 -1.63
C GLU A 200 3.00 -5.81 -2.32
N ASP A 201 1.74 -6.24 -2.36
CA ASP A 201 1.29 -7.44 -3.07
C ASP A 201 0.92 -7.04 -4.50
N ILE A 202 1.94 -6.89 -5.34
CA ILE A 202 1.81 -6.55 -6.76
C ILE A 202 2.27 -7.76 -7.56
N ALA A 203 1.42 -8.26 -8.45
CA ALA A 203 1.77 -9.35 -9.35
C ALA A 203 1.42 -9.03 -10.81
N GLU A 204 2.20 -9.61 -11.72
CA GLU A 204 1.88 -9.61 -13.15
C GLU A 204 0.71 -10.56 -13.39
N THR A 205 -0.40 -10.02 -13.89
CA THR A 205 -1.62 -10.75 -14.15
C THR A 205 -1.91 -10.79 -15.64
N GLU A 206 -2.21 -11.98 -16.16
CA GLU A 206 -2.67 -12.16 -17.54
C GLU A 206 -4.19 -12.06 -17.62
N SER A 207 -4.71 -11.52 -18.72
CA SER A 207 -6.15 -11.25 -18.86
C SER A 207 -7.01 -12.52 -18.84
N LYS A 208 -6.44 -13.67 -19.16
CA LYS A 208 -7.09 -15.00 -19.07
C LYS A 208 -7.52 -15.39 -17.65
N PHE A 209 -6.88 -14.81 -16.63
CA PHE A 209 -7.21 -15.09 -15.23
C PHE A 209 -8.26 -14.13 -14.67
N VAL A 210 -8.59 -13.05 -15.39
CA VAL A 210 -9.61 -12.10 -15.00
C VAL A 210 -10.96 -12.67 -15.38
N PHE A 211 -11.83 -12.90 -14.39
CA PHE A 211 -13.18 -13.39 -14.63
C PHE A 211 -14.24 -12.32 -14.42
N ARG A 212 -13.89 -11.17 -13.83
CA ARG A 212 -14.80 -10.05 -13.60
C ARG A 212 -14.07 -8.72 -13.45
N TRP A 213 -14.64 -7.63 -13.98
CA TRP A 213 -13.99 -6.30 -14.06
C TRP A 213 -14.97 -5.12 -14.06
N ASP A 214 -16.26 -5.41 -13.93
CA ASP A 214 -17.42 -4.51 -14.04
C ASP A 214 -17.96 -4.17 -12.64
N PHE A 215 -17.09 -3.74 -11.72
CA PHE A 215 -17.51 -3.41 -10.36
C PHE A 215 -16.68 -2.30 -9.76
N ASP A 216 -17.30 -1.58 -8.84
CA ASP A 216 -16.67 -0.51 -8.10
C ASP A 216 -16.29 -0.93 -6.69
N VAL A 217 -15.23 -0.30 -6.18
CA VAL A 217 -14.75 -0.49 -4.82
C VAL A 217 -14.83 0.85 -4.10
N VAL A 218 -15.60 0.87 -3.01
CA VAL A 218 -15.89 2.09 -2.26
C VAL A 218 -15.06 2.10 -0.97
N PRO A 219 -14.46 3.23 -0.56
CA PRO A 219 -13.80 3.31 0.73
C PRO A 219 -14.83 3.15 1.87
N ALA A 220 -14.62 2.17 2.74
CA ALA A 220 -15.41 2.02 3.95
C ALA A 220 -15.04 3.09 4.99
N ALA A 221 -15.93 3.33 5.95
CA ALA A 221 -15.76 4.34 6.99
C ALA A 221 -14.37 4.24 7.66
N GLY A 222 -13.55 5.29 7.51
CA GLY A 222 -12.19 5.36 8.06
C GLY A 222 -11.05 5.21 7.04
N GLY A 223 -11.33 5.03 5.74
CA GLY A 223 -10.35 5.16 4.64
C GLY A 223 -9.23 4.10 4.58
N ARG A 224 -9.22 3.16 5.52
CA ARG A 224 -8.26 2.04 5.58
C ARG A 224 -8.85 0.71 5.11
N LEU A 225 -10.17 0.68 4.94
CA LEU A 225 -10.94 -0.48 4.52
C LEU A 225 -11.66 -0.11 3.23
N TRP A 226 -11.82 -1.10 2.37
CA TRP A 226 -12.48 -1.01 1.08
C TRP A 226 -13.66 -1.98 1.10
N ASP A 227 -14.85 -1.48 0.79
CA ASP A 227 -16.04 -2.30 0.64
C ASP A 227 -16.26 -2.57 -0.86
N VAL A 228 -16.63 -3.80 -1.17
CA VAL A 228 -16.97 -4.22 -2.53
C VAL A 228 -18.46 -4.57 -2.51
N PRO A 229 -19.36 -3.65 -2.90
CA PRO A 229 -20.81 -3.88 -2.86
C PRO A 229 -21.20 -5.15 -3.63
N ASP A 230 -20.54 -5.37 -4.78
CA ASP A 230 -20.79 -6.50 -5.67
C ASP A 230 -20.10 -7.80 -5.26
N ASN A 231 -19.56 -7.89 -4.05
CA ASN A 231 -18.85 -9.10 -3.58
C ASN A 231 -19.75 -10.36 -3.62
N GLY A 232 -21.06 -10.20 -3.41
CA GLY A 232 -22.02 -11.30 -3.59
C GLY A 232 -22.11 -11.77 -5.05
N SER A 233 -22.11 -10.83 -5.99
CA SER A 233 -22.15 -11.08 -7.43
C SER A 233 -20.84 -11.72 -7.92
N ILE A 234 -19.69 -11.21 -7.45
CA ILE A 234 -18.36 -11.77 -7.73
C ILE A 234 -18.27 -13.22 -7.23
N LYS A 235 -18.74 -13.52 -6.02
CA LYS A 235 -18.76 -14.88 -5.48
C LYS A 235 -19.64 -15.83 -6.28
N LYS A 236 -20.81 -15.37 -6.75
CA LYS A 236 -21.68 -16.17 -7.64
C LYS A 236 -20.98 -16.47 -8.97
N ALA A 237 -20.35 -15.47 -9.59
CA ALA A 237 -19.56 -15.65 -10.81
C ALA A 237 -18.39 -16.64 -10.59
N TYR A 238 -17.72 -16.53 -9.44
CA TYR A 238 -16.66 -17.44 -9.05
C TYR A 238 -17.15 -18.89 -8.90
N GLN A 239 -18.30 -19.10 -8.25
CA GLN A 239 -18.88 -20.43 -8.10
C GLN A 239 -19.25 -21.06 -9.45
N ARG A 240 -19.78 -20.26 -10.39
CA ARG A 240 -20.08 -20.73 -11.76
C ARG A 240 -18.81 -21.16 -12.50
N LEU A 241 -17.74 -20.38 -12.38
CA LEU A 241 -16.45 -20.70 -12.99
C LEU A 241 -15.86 -21.98 -12.38
N LYS A 242 -15.93 -22.14 -11.06
CA LYS A 242 -15.48 -23.34 -10.36
C LYS A 242 -16.28 -24.59 -10.73
N SER A 243 -17.57 -24.47 -11.04
CA SER A 243 -18.37 -25.61 -11.51
C SER A 243 -18.11 -25.99 -12.98
N SER A 244 -17.45 -25.11 -13.74
CA SER A 244 -17.18 -25.31 -15.17
C SER A 244 -15.80 -25.90 -15.46
N ILE A 245 -14.92 -25.99 -14.46
CA ILE A 245 -13.57 -26.56 -14.52
C ILE A 245 -13.59 -27.94 -13.86
#